data_AF-A0A2U1N5Y9-F1
#
_entry.id   AF-A0A2U1N5Y9-F1
#
_cell.length_a   1.000
_cell.length_b   1.000
_cell.length_c   1.000
_cell.angle_alpha   90.00
_cell.angle_beta   90.00
_cell.angle_gamma   90.00
#
_symmetry.space_group_name_H-M   'P 1'
#
loop_
_entity.id
_entity.type
_entity.pdbx_description
1 polymer ?
#
loop_
_entity_poly.entity_id
_entity_poly.type
_entity_poly.pdbx_seq_one_letter_code
_entity_poly.pdbx_strand_id
1 'polypeptide(L)'
;MSFTKFTKIFGKSKKQIDHVATIAKLSQTLADLEKKEKLLLKKASAEVEKAKAYTKAKNKRAAIQCLKKKKLYEQQIGNLANAQLRIHDQVTLFL
;
A
#
# COMPACT_ATOMS: atom_id res chain seq x y z
N MET A 1 20.66 -23.55 48.02
CA MET A 1 21.06 -22.26 47.42
C MET A 1 20.52 -22.25 45.99
N SER A 2 19.22 -21.99 45.79
CA SER A 2 18.61 -20.66 45.61
C SER A 2 19.24 -19.86 44.47
N PHE A 3 18.49 -19.67 43.38
CA PHE A 3 18.26 -18.39 42.66
C PHE A 3 17.17 -18.64 41.59
N THR A 4 15.89 -18.74 41.98
CA THR A 4 14.83 -17.72 41.77
C THR A 4 14.75 -17.09 40.37
N LYS A 5 13.72 -17.54 39.62
CA LYS A 5 12.75 -16.76 38.83
C LYS A 5 13.24 -15.48 38.14
N PHE A 6 13.46 -15.57 36.83
CA PHE A 6 13.35 -14.43 35.91
C PHE A 6 11.90 -14.33 35.38
N THR A 7 11.02 -13.71 36.16
CA THR A 7 9.63 -13.38 35.77
C THR A 7 9.34 -11.92 36.07
N LYS A 8 9.71 -11.02 35.15
CA LYS A 8 9.23 -9.63 34.99
C LYS A 8 10.01 -9.06 33.80
N ILE A 9 9.44 -8.57 32.70
CA ILE A 9 8.66 -7.34 32.59
C ILE A 9 8.06 -7.36 31.17
N PHE A 10 6.76 -7.62 31.03
CA PHE A 10 6.02 -7.16 29.85
C PHE A 10 4.65 -6.67 30.31
N GLY A 11 4.67 -5.72 31.25
CA GLY A 11 3.54 -4.87 31.56
C GLY A 11 3.33 -3.88 30.41
N LYS A 12 2.78 -4.33 29.28
CA LYS A 12 2.11 -3.41 28.36
C LYS A 12 0.79 -3.04 29.03
N SER A 13 0.79 -1.89 29.70
CA SER A 13 -0.44 -1.17 30.02
C SER A 13 -1.32 -1.19 28.77
N LYS A 14 -2.52 -1.79 28.86
CA LYS A 14 -3.56 -1.64 27.85
C LYS A 14 -3.83 -0.14 27.74
N LYS A 15 -3.13 0.53 26.81
CA LYS A 15 -3.56 1.86 26.37
C LYS A 15 -4.98 1.65 25.88
N GLN A 16 -5.95 2.32 26.52
CA GLN A 16 -7.26 2.49 25.93
C GLN A 16 -7.01 2.93 24.49
N ILE A 17 -7.45 2.09 23.56
CA ILE A 17 -7.40 2.41 22.15
C ILE A 17 -8.35 3.58 22.02
N ASP A 18 -7.81 4.78 21.85
CA ASP A 18 -8.63 5.94 21.56
C ASP A 18 -9.21 5.71 20.15
N HIS A 19 -10.44 5.23 20.13
CA HIS A 19 -11.13 4.77 18.92
C HIS A 19 -11.25 5.93 17.91
N VAL A 20 -11.48 7.15 18.40
CA VAL A 20 -11.57 8.35 17.56
C VAL A 20 -10.21 8.68 16.93
N ALA A 21 -9.13 8.64 17.70
CA ALA A 21 -7.78 8.86 17.18
C ALA A 21 -7.37 7.76 16.18
N THR A 22 -7.84 6.53 16.38
CA THR A 22 -7.59 5.40 15.47
C THR A 22 -8.33 5.58 14.15
N ILE A 23 -9.61 5.94 14.19
CA ILE A 23 -10.42 6.23 12.99
C ILE A 23 -9.80 7.37 12.19
N ALA A 24 -9.44 8.49 12.83
CA ALA A 24 -8.81 9.62 12.15
C ALA A 24 -7.51 9.23 11.42
N LYS A 25 -6.70 8.37 12.03
CA LYS A 25 -5.46 7.85 11.42
C LYS A 25 -5.73 6.92 10.25
N LEU A 26 -6.77 6.07 10.34
CA LEU A 26 -7.19 5.18 9.25
C LEU A 26 -7.72 5.99 8.06
N SER A 27 -8.53 7.03 8.30
CA SER A 27 -9.02 7.94 7.26
C SER A 27 -7.89 8.71 6.57
N GLN A 28 -6.91 9.21 7.33
CA GLN A 28 -5.72 9.84 6.75
C GLN A 28 -4.92 8.86 5.88
N THR A 29 -4.76 7.62 6.35
CA THR A 29 -4.08 6.56 5.60
C THR A 29 -4.81 6.24 4.29
N LEU A 30 -6.14 6.19 4.30
CA LEU A 30 -6.95 6.01 3.08
C LEU A 30 -6.71 7.13 2.07
N ALA A 31 -6.73 8.39 2.50
CA ALA A 31 -6.48 9.53 1.62
C ALA A 31 -5.09 9.47 0.96
N ASP A 32 -4.07 9.01 1.69
CA ASP A 32 -2.71 8.88 1.15
C ASP A 32 -2.57 7.66 0.22
N LEU A 33 -3.27 6.56 0.50
CA LEU A 33 -3.35 5.40 -0.39
C LEU A 33 -4.03 5.77 -1.72
N GLU A 34 -5.13 6.51 -1.69
CA GLU A 34 -5.83 6.99 -2.90
C GLU A 34 -4.94 7.92 -3.76
N LYS A 35 -4.21 8.85 -3.12
CA LYS A 35 -3.24 9.69 -3.85
C LYS A 35 -2.17 8.84 -4.52
N LYS A 36 -1.64 7.84 -3.82
CA LYS A 36 -0.62 6.93 -4.35
C LYS A 36 -1.14 6.09 -5.51
N GLU A 37 -2.36 5.58 -5.41
CA GLU A 37 -3.03 4.84 -6.48
C GLU A 37 -3.18 5.71 -7.74
N LYS A 38 -3.69 6.94 -7.61
CA LYS A 38 -3.81 7.89 -8.74
C LYS A 38 -2.46 8.18 -9.41
N LEU A 39 -1.39 8.31 -8.62
CA LEU A 39 -0.04 8.51 -9.15
C LEU A 39 0.46 7.27 -9.91
N LEU A 40 0.22 6.07 -9.40
CA LEU A 40 0.61 4.82 -10.06
C LEU A 40 -0.18 4.59 -11.35
N LEU A 41 -1.46 4.92 -11.39
CA LEU A 41 -2.28 4.86 -12.60
C LEU A 41 -1.73 5.79 -13.69
N LYS A 42 -1.37 7.03 -13.34
CA LYS A 42 -0.70 7.98 -14.26
C LYS A 42 0.65 7.47 -14.75
N LYS A 43 1.43 6.80 -13.89
CA LYS A 43 2.72 6.20 -14.29
C LYS A 43 2.52 5.01 -15.23
N ALA A 44 1.52 4.16 -14.97
CA ALA A 44 1.20 3.02 -15.82
C ALA A 44 0.77 3.47 -17.22
N SER A 45 -0.10 4.48 -17.33
CA SER A 45 -0.50 5.03 -18.63
C SER A 45 0.68 5.66 -19.38
N ALA A 46 1.56 6.38 -18.69
CA ALA A 46 2.78 6.93 -19.30
C ALA A 46 3.71 5.84 -19.85
N GLU A 47 3.86 4.70 -19.16
CA GLU A 47 4.66 3.58 -19.67
C GLU A 47 4.01 2.92 -20.90
N VAL A 48 2.68 2.92 -21.03
CA VAL A 48 1.99 2.44 -22.25
C VAL A 48 2.30 3.35 -23.43
N GLU A 49 2.23 4.68 -23.26
CA GLU A 49 2.55 5.62 -24.33
C GLU A 49 4.03 5.52 -24.76
N LYS A 50 4.95 5.34 -23.81
CA LYS A 50 6.37 5.03 -24.12
C LYS A 50 6.51 3.72 -24.88
N ALA A 51 5.81 2.66 -24.48
CA ALA A 51 5.85 1.37 -25.18
C ALA A 51 5.35 1.49 -26.63
N LYS A 52 4.28 2.26 -26.87
CA LYS A 52 3.79 2.58 -28.23
C LYS A 52 4.86 3.32 -29.05
N ALA A 53 5.52 4.32 -28.47
CA ALA A 53 6.58 5.06 -29.15
C ALA A 53 7.77 4.16 -29.51
N TYR A 54 8.24 3.30 -28.60
CA TYR A 54 9.31 2.35 -28.89
C TYR A 54 8.92 1.29 -29.93
N THR A 55 7.65 0.89 -29.96
CA THR A 55 7.12 -0.03 -30.98
C THR A 55 7.15 0.61 -32.36
N LYS A 56 6.74 1.88 -32.49
CA LYS A 56 6.86 2.67 -33.73
C LYS A 56 8.32 2.84 -34.17
N ALA A 57 9.23 3.04 -33.23
CA ALA A 57 10.67 3.11 -33.46
C ALA A 57 11.33 1.74 -33.72
N LYS A 58 10.55 0.64 -33.85
CA LYS A 58 11.02 -0.75 -34.02
C LYS A 58 11.96 -1.25 -32.89
N ASN A 59 12.00 -0.56 -31.76
CA ASN A 59 12.79 -0.93 -30.59
C ASN A 59 12.00 -1.88 -29.67
N LYS A 60 11.95 -3.16 -30.04
CA LYS A 60 11.19 -4.19 -29.31
C LYS A 60 11.66 -4.37 -27.87
N ARG A 61 12.98 -4.26 -27.60
CA ARG A 61 13.53 -4.44 -26.24
C ARG A 61 13.04 -3.37 -25.27
N ALA A 62 13.09 -2.10 -25.69
CA ALA A 62 12.61 -0.99 -24.88
C ALA A 62 11.09 -1.05 -24.66
N ALA A 63 10.32 -1.43 -25.69
CA ALA A 63 8.87 -1.61 -25.56
C ALA A 63 8.51 -2.68 -24.51
N ILE A 64 9.18 -3.84 -24.53
CA ILE A 64 8.97 -4.91 -23.53
C ILE A 64 9.33 -4.43 -22.12
N GLN A 65 10.39 -3.62 -21.96
CA GLN A 65 10.76 -3.08 -20.66
C GLN A 65 9.69 -2.13 -20.10
N CYS A 66 9.11 -1.27 -20.94
CA CYS A 66 7.98 -0.41 -20.55
C CYS A 66 6.75 -1.24 -20.13
N LEU A 67 6.43 -2.31 -20.86
CA LEU A 67 5.32 -3.20 -20.50
C LEU A 67 5.56 -3.94 -19.18
N LYS A 68 6.80 -4.37 -18.89
CA LYS A 68 7.17 -4.94 -17.58
C LYS A 68 6.98 -3.93 -16.45
N LYS A 69 7.39 -2.67 -16.65
CA LYS A 69 7.19 -1.58 -15.68
C LYS A 69 5.70 -1.29 -15.46
N LYS A 70 4.90 -1.26 -16.53
CA LYS A 70 3.44 -1.12 -16.44
C LYS A 70 2.83 -2.22 -15.57
N LYS A 71 3.17 -3.49 -15.82
CA LYS A 71 2.67 -4.63 -15.03
C LYS A 71 3.03 -4.52 -13.54
N LEU A 72 4.24 -4.03 -13.24
CA LEU A 72 4.66 -3.80 -11.85
C LEU A 72 3.81 -2.73 -11.16
N TYR A 73 3.47 -1.63 -11.86
CA TYR A 73 2.56 -0.63 -11.31
C TYR A 73 1.13 -1.16 -11.13
N GLU A 74 0.61 -1.95 -12.07
CA GLU A 74 -0.70 -2.62 -11.94
C GLU A 74 -0.74 -3.54 -10.71
N GLN A 75 0.33 -4.31 -10.47
CA GLN A 75 0.44 -5.15 -9.27
C GLN A 75 0.47 -4.31 -7.98
N GLN A 76 1.18 -3.18 -7.99
CA GLN A 76 1.19 -2.27 -6.84
C GLN A 76 -0.20 -1.67 -6.59
N ILE A 77 -0.94 -1.30 -7.63
CA ILE A 77 -2.31 -0.81 -7.52
C ILE A 77 -3.21 -1.89 -6.91
N GLY A 78 -3.15 -3.13 -7.40
CA GLY A 78 -3.93 -4.24 -6.82
C GLY A 78 -3.61 -4.49 -5.34
N ASN A 79 -2.34 -4.37 -4.94
CA ASN A 79 -1.96 -4.47 -3.53
C ASN A 79 -2.51 -3.30 -2.69
N LEU A 80 -2.55 -2.08 -3.23
CA LEU A 80 -3.14 -0.93 -2.56
C LEU A 80 -4.65 -1.08 -2.41
N ALA A 81 -5.34 -1.57 -3.44
CA ALA A 81 -6.78 -1.86 -3.38
C ALA A 81 -7.11 -2.87 -2.28
N ASN A 82 -6.32 -3.95 -2.16
CA ASN A 82 -6.47 -4.91 -1.07
C ASN A 82 -6.24 -4.29 0.31
N ALA A 83 -5.29 -3.36 0.44
CA ALA A 83 -5.05 -2.65 1.69
C ALA A 83 -6.20 -1.69 2.04
N GLN A 84 -6.75 -0.99 1.04
CA GLN A 84 -7.91 -0.11 1.22
C GLN A 84 -9.14 -0.89 1.70
N LEU A 85 -9.44 -2.06 1.11
CA LEU A 85 -10.53 -2.92 1.56
C LEU A 85 -10.38 -3.31 3.04
N ARG A 86 -9.18 -3.74 3.46
CA ARG A 86 -8.93 -4.09 4.86
C ARG A 86 -9.09 -2.91 5.82
N ILE A 87 -8.66 -1.71 5.41
CA ILE A 87 -8.80 -0.51 6.24
C ILE A 87 -10.28 -0.09 6.31
N HIS A 88 -11.00 -0.18 5.19
CA HIS A 88 -12.44 0.07 5.15
C HIS A 88 -13.18 -0.87 6.09
N ASP A 89 -12.91 -2.18 6.03
CA ASP A 89 -13.53 -3.18 6.93
C ASP A 89 -13.24 -2.87 8.41
N GLN A 90 -12.03 -2.43 8.74
CA GLN A 90 -11.69 -1.99 10.10
C GLN A 90 -12.51 -0.76 10.51
N VAL A 91 -12.60 0.25 9.65
CA VAL A 91 -13.40 1.46 9.94
C VAL A 91 -14.88 1.12 10.13
N THR A 92 -15.44 0.25 9.29
CA THR A 92 -16.84 -0.22 9.41
C THR A 92 -17.08 -0.99 10.72
N LEU A 93 -16.11 -1.76 11.21
CA LEU A 93 -16.23 -2.47 12.48
C LEU A 93 -16.14 -1.55 13.70
N PHE A 94 -15.51 -0.38 13.57
CA PHE A 94 -15.33 0.59 14.67
C PHE A 94 -16.42 1.68 14.73
N LEU A 95 -17.26 1.81 13.70
CA LEU A 95 -18.39 2.74 13.63
C LEU A 95 -19.68 2.06 14.10
#